data_AF-A0A7X6VY45-F1
#
_entry.id   AF-A0A7X6VY45-F1
#
_cell.length_a   1.000
_cell.length_b   1.000
_cell.length_c   1.000
_cell.angle_alpha   90.00
_cell.angle_beta   90.00
_cell.angle_gamma   90.00
#
_symmetry.space_group_name_H-M   'P 1'
#
loop_
_entity.id
_entity.type
_entity.pdbx_description
1 polymer ?
#
loop_
_entity_poly.entity_id
_entity_poly.type
_entity_poly.pdbx_seq_one_letter_code
_entity_poly.pdbx_strand_id
1 'polypeptide(L)' 'MSKVLIIGAGGVGRVVAAKCADNPEVFSEIMLASRTLSKCETIAREVGKGRIQTSKV' A
#
# COMPACT_ATOMS: atom_id res chain seq x y z
N MET A 1 -2.59 4.44 16.95
CA MET A 1 -2.97 4.32 15.52
C MET A 1 -1.80 4.78 14.68
N SER A 2 -1.30 3.92 13.80
CA SER A 2 -0.08 4.18 13.03
C SER A 2 -0.40 4.48 11.57
N LYS A 3 0.24 5.53 11.03
CA LYS A 3 0.24 5.84 9.60
C LYS A 3 1.50 5.28 8.97
N VAL A 4 1.41 4.68 7.78
CA VAL A 4 2.55 4.09 7.09
C VAL A 4 2.65 4.55 5.64
N LEU A 5 3.86 4.92 5.23
CA LEU A 5 4.23 5.18 3.83
C LEU A 5 5.14 4.06 3.33
N ILE A 6 4.70 3.36 2.30
CA ILE A 6 5.45 2.31 1.61
C ILE A 6 6.00 2.90 0.32
N ILE A 7 7.32 2.92 0.15
CA ILE A 7 7.97 3.38 -1.08
C ILE A 7 8.49 2.16 -1.85
N GLY A 8 7.94 1.93 -3.05
CA GLY A 8 8.31 0.85 -3.95
C GLY A 8 7.16 -0.14 -4.18
N ALA A 9 6.70 -0.22 -5.44
CA ALA A 9 5.65 -1.12 -5.89
C ALA A 9 6.22 -2.39 -6.58
N GLY A 10 7.19 -3.04 -5.92
CA GLY A 10 7.78 -4.32 -6.34
C GLY A 10 7.20 -5.51 -5.56
N GLY A 11 7.82 -6.69 -5.68
CA GLY A 11 7.35 -7.90 -4.98
C GLY A 11 7.27 -7.74 -3.47
N VAL A 12 8.30 -7.16 -2.84
CA VAL A 12 8.31 -6.88 -1.39
C VAL A 12 7.25 -5.85 -1.02
N GLY A 13 7.14 -4.76 -1.78
CA GLY A 13 6.13 -3.72 -1.54
C GLY A 13 4.70 -4.25 -1.58
N ARG A 14 4.41 -5.20 -2.48
CA ARG A 14 3.12 -5.89 -2.55
C ARG A 14 2.82 -6.69 -1.27
N VAL A 15 3.79 -7.44 -0.76
CA VAL A 15 3.62 -8.23 0.47
C VAL A 15 3.38 -7.32 1.66
N VAL A 16 4.18 -6.24 1.79
CA VAL A 16 4.02 -5.25 2.86
C VAL A 16 2.64 -4.59 2.78
N ALA A 17 2.22 -4.14 1.60
CA ALA A 17 0.90 -3.55 1.36
C ALA A 17 -0.24 -4.49 1.79
N ALA A 18 -0.17 -5.77 1.39
CA ALA A 18 -1.17 -6.78 1.79
C ALA A 18 -1.25 -6.95 3.31
N LYS A 19 -0.08 -7.08 3.98
CA LYS A 19 -0.03 -7.29 5.43
C LYS A 19 -0.44 -6.07 6.23
N CYS A 20 -0.10 -4.86 5.78
CA CYS A 20 -0.62 -3.65 6.41
C CYS A 20 -2.15 -3.56 6.26
N ALA A 21 -2.70 -3.93 5.10
CA ALA A 21 -4.15 -3.96 4.89
C ALA A 21 -4.87 -5.05 5.71
N ASP A 22 -4.18 -6.14 6.06
CA ASP A 22 -4.68 -7.23 6.92
C ASP A 22 -4.79 -6.84 8.41
N ASN A 23 -4.08 -5.79 8.88
CA ASN A 23 -3.99 -5.42 10.30
C ASN A 23 -4.56 -4.01 10.56
N PRO A 24 -5.89 -3.81 10.41
CA PRO A 24 -6.54 -2.50 10.52
C PRO A 24 -6.44 -1.86 11.92
N GLU A 25 -6.24 -2.66 12.96
CA GLU A 25 -6.02 -2.23 14.35
C GLU A 25 -4.64 -1.61 14.57
N VAL A 26 -3.66 -1.95 13.72
CA VAL A 26 -2.30 -1.41 13.75
C VAL A 26 -2.17 -0.23 12.78
N PHE A 27 -2.59 -0.43 11.52
CA PHE A 27 -2.42 0.54 10.43
C PHE A 27 -3.74 1.22 10.06
N SER A 28 -3.88 2.45 10.52
CA SER A 28 -5.06 3.27 10.30
C SER A 28 -5.05 3.97 8.94
N GLU A 29 -3.86 4.32 8.44
CA GLU A 29 -3.66 4.96 7.12
C GLU A 29 -2.47 4.32 6.41
N ILE A 30 -2.67 3.93 5.14
CA ILE A 30 -1.66 3.26 4.32
C ILE A 30 -1.51 4.02 3.02
N MET A 31 -0.30 4.52 2.75
CA MET A 31 0.07 5.10 1.47
C MET A 31 1.10 4.21 0.75
N LEU A 32 0.84 3.88 -0.51
CA LEU A 32 1.79 3.20 -1.39
C LEU A 32 2.23 4.15 -2.51
N ALA A 33 3.52 4.45 -2.55
CA ALA A 33 4.11 5.32 -3.55
C ALA A 33 5.22 4.64 -4.35
N SER A 34 5.31 4.96 -5.64
CA SER A 34 6.37 4.46 -6.54
C SER A 34 6.48 5.37 -7.76
N ARG A 35 7.57 5.23 -8.52
CA ARG A 35 7.76 5.96 -9.80
C ARG A 35 6.71 5.61 -10.85
N THR A 36 6.12 4.42 -10.75
CA THR A 36 5.10 3.91 -11.66
C THR A 36 3.76 3.80 -10.94
N LEU A 37 2.89 4.80 -11.11
CA LEU A 37 1.59 4.88 -10.44
C LEU A 37 0.70 3.65 -10.71
N SER A 38 0.66 3.18 -11.96
CA SER A 38 -0.16 2.03 -12.34
C SER A 38 0.22 0.74 -11.58
N LYS A 39 1.48 0.60 -11.14
CA LYS A 39 1.87 -0.52 -10.27
C LYS A 39 1.29 -0.37 -8.87
N CYS A 40 1.27 0.84 -8.31
CA CYS A 40 0.64 1.11 -7.01
C CYS A 40 -0.87 0.83 -7.07
N GLU A 41 -1.55 1.30 -8.12
CA GLU A 41 -2.99 1.11 -8.33
C GLU A 41 -3.35 -0.37 -8.47
N THR A 42 -2.58 -1.15 -9.22
CA THR A 42 -2.77 -2.59 -9.33
C THR A 42 -2.63 -3.28 -7.97
N ILE A 43 -1.60 -2.95 -7.19
CA ILE A 43 -1.42 -3.52 -5.84
C ILE A 43 -2.59 -3.11 -4.92
N ALA A 44 -2.96 -1.83 -4.89
CA ALA A 44 -4.06 -1.34 -4.06
C ALA A 44 -5.40 -2.02 -4.39
N ARG A 45 -5.67 -2.28 -5.68
CA ARG A 45 -6.87 -3.00 -6.14
C ARG A 45 -6.84 -4.49 -5.79
N GLU A 46 -5.71 -5.15 -5.94
CA GLU A 46 -5.62 -6.61 -5.75
C GLU A 46 -5.48 -7.03 -4.29
N VAL A 47 -4.75 -6.26 -3.46
CA VAL A 47 -4.48 -6.64 -2.06
C VAL A 47 -4.84 -5.56 -1.04
N GLY A 48 -5.21 -4.36 -1.48
CA GLY A 48 -5.37 -3.21 -0.58
C GLY A 48 -6.69 -3.16 0.18
N LYS A 49 -7.67 -4.02 -0.12
CA LYS A 49 -8.98 -4.12 0.57
C LYS A 49 -9.71 -2.76 0.72
N GLY A 50 -9.51 -1.84 -0.23
CA GLY A 50 -10.06 -0.48 -0.17
C GLY A 50 -9.41 0.45 0.87
N ARG A 51 -8.28 0.05 1.47
CA ARG A 51 -7.61 0.78 2.56
C ARG A 51 -6.30 1.47 2.15
N ILE A 52 -5.84 1.24 0.92
CA ILE A 52 -4.55 1.75 0.43
C ILE A 52 -4.76 2.94 -0.50
N GLN A 53 -4.20 4.08 -0.12
CA GLN A 53 -4.09 5.24 -1.00
C GLN A 53 -2.82 5.11 -1.84
N THR A 54 -2.87 5.60 -3.08
CA THR A 54 -1.73 5.50 -4.00
C THR A 54 -1.23 6.88 -4.37
N SER A 55 0.09 6.98 -4.56
CA SER A 55 0.73 8.21 -5.03
C SER A 55 1.88 7.88 -5.98
N LYS A 56 2.27 8.86 -6.79
CA LYS A 56 3.50 8.82 -7.58
C LYS A 56 4.56 9.64 -6.85
N VAL A 57 5.75 9.07 -6.70
CA VAL A 57 6.97 9.81 -6.35
C VAL A 57 7.71 10.26 -7.59
#